data_AF-A0AAD5Y6L5-F1
#
_entry.id   AF-A0AAD5Y6L5-F1
#
_cell.length_a   1.000
_cell.length_b   1.000
_cell.length_c   1.000
_cell.angle_alpha   90.00
_cell.angle_beta   90.00
_cell.angle_gamma   90.00
#
_symmetry.space_group_name_H-M   'P 1'
#
loop_
_entity.id
_entity.type
_entity.pdbx_description
1 polymer ?
#
loop_
_entity_poly.entity_id
_entity_poly.type
_entity_poly.pdbx_seq_one_letter_code
_entity_poly.pdbx_strand_id
1 'polypeptide(L)'
;MNRMQRIFTPIQRQKPSILRLTCAPIAFKSIYSVRTFATEKKPMDWQTFFTLRKSRKRYELGTGIVSAKFDPTEMIFGIDPLFAYAIEMILIGALSFVAGNLVATPLWRVLRSSQTLKEFDAMETQFLKRLKKYRPSDYASVGAGDNVGYLDYFGERIQSVKDYRVK
;
A
#
# COMPACT_ATOMS: atom_id res chain seq x y z
N MET A 1 55.15 45.33 -34.73
CA MET A 1 56.03 44.27 -35.30
C MET A 1 55.83 43.00 -34.48
N ASN A 2 55.67 41.79 -35.00
CA ASN A 2 55.22 41.34 -36.31
C ASN A 2 54.81 39.86 -36.18
N ARG A 3 53.60 39.56 -36.67
CA ARG A 3 53.11 38.32 -37.32
C ARG A 3 53.68 36.95 -36.92
N MET A 4 52.79 36.13 -36.35
CA MET A 4 52.84 34.67 -36.35
C MET A 4 52.85 34.08 -37.77
N GLN A 5 53.67 33.05 -37.98
CA GLN A 5 53.46 32.05 -39.03
C GLN A 5 53.43 30.65 -38.41
N ARG A 6 52.39 29.89 -38.78
CA ARG A 6 52.12 28.51 -38.34
C ARG A 6 53.01 27.55 -39.11
N ILE A 7 53.60 26.58 -38.41
CA ILE A 7 54.25 25.41 -39.02
C ILE A 7 53.41 24.19 -38.70
N PHE A 8 52.91 23.55 -39.76
CA PHE A 8 52.23 22.26 -39.76
C PHE A 8 53.26 21.14 -39.50
N THR A 9 52.96 20.21 -38.61
CA THR A 9 53.61 18.89 -38.57
C THR A 9 52.56 17.79 -38.73
N PRO A 10 52.81 16.76 -39.57
CA PRO A 10 51.82 15.74 -39.88
C PRO A 10 51.67 14.69 -38.77
N ILE A 11 50.41 14.26 -38.57
CA ILE A 11 49.96 13.22 -37.64
C ILE A 11 50.41 11.84 -38.15
N GLN A 12 51.28 11.16 -37.41
CA GLN A 12 51.64 9.75 -37.64
C GLN A 12 50.65 8.83 -36.90
N ARG A 13 49.88 8.04 -37.67
CA ARG A 13 48.98 7.01 -37.15
C ARG A 13 49.79 5.78 -36.71
N GLN A 14 49.77 5.45 -35.42
CA GLN A 14 50.25 4.15 -34.94
C GLN A 14 49.11 3.12 -34.97
N LYS A 15 49.41 1.93 -35.49
CA LYS A 15 48.51 0.80 -35.73
C LYS A 15 48.40 -0.04 -34.45
N PRO A 16 47.20 -0.40 -33.94
CA PRO A 16 47.10 -1.15 -32.70
C PRO A 16 47.47 -2.62 -32.89
N SER A 17 48.50 -3.05 -32.17
CA SER A 17 48.95 -4.44 -32.02
C SER A 17 47.93 -5.21 -31.18
N ILE A 18 47.25 -6.17 -31.78
CA ILE A 18 46.26 -7.02 -31.13
C ILE A 18 47.00 -8.05 -30.26
N LEU A 19 47.12 -7.78 -28.96
CA LEU A 19 47.61 -8.75 -27.99
C LEU A 19 46.53 -9.81 -27.74
N ARG A 20 46.77 -11.03 -28.20
CA ARG A 20 45.95 -12.21 -27.90
C ARG A 20 46.17 -12.61 -26.43
N LEU A 21 45.22 -12.26 -25.56
CA LEU A 21 45.13 -12.78 -24.20
C LEU A 21 44.44 -14.15 -24.25
N THR A 22 45.21 -15.22 -24.06
CA THR A 22 44.67 -16.55 -23.77
C THR A 22 44.13 -16.53 -22.34
N CYS A 23 42.81 -16.56 -22.20
CA CYS A 23 42.10 -16.60 -20.93
C CYS A 23 42.19 -18.01 -20.34
N ALA A 24 42.92 -18.18 -19.23
CA ALA A 24 42.83 -19.38 -18.41
C ALA A 24 41.48 -19.36 -17.66
N PRO A 25 40.71 -20.47 -17.63
CA PRO A 25 39.45 -20.49 -16.91
C PRO A 25 39.72 -20.47 -15.40
N ILE A 26 39.48 -19.32 -14.78
CA ILE A 26 39.43 -19.20 -13.32
C ILE A 26 38.18 -19.98 -12.87
N ALA A 27 38.39 -21.17 -12.35
CA ALA A 27 37.34 -22.00 -11.78
C ALA A 27 36.74 -21.29 -10.55
N PHE A 28 35.62 -20.60 -10.76
CA PHE A 28 34.84 -19.98 -9.71
C PHE A 28 34.20 -21.10 -8.87
N LYS A 29 34.81 -21.46 -7.73
CA LYS A 29 34.15 -22.31 -6.73
C LYS A 29 32.99 -21.51 -6.14
N SER A 30 31.81 -21.77 -6.69
CA SER A 30 30.52 -21.31 -6.18
C SER A 30 30.24 -21.97 -4.83
N ILE A 31 30.72 -21.37 -3.75
CA ILE A 31 30.36 -21.73 -2.37
C ILE A 31 29.13 -20.90 -2.00
N TYR A 32 27.97 -21.21 -2.55
CA TYR A 32 26.72 -20.77 -1.93
C TYR A 32 26.37 -21.79 -0.85
N SER A 33 26.91 -21.55 0.34
CA SER A 33 26.39 -22.14 1.57
C SER A 33 24.97 -21.59 1.78
N VAL A 34 23.98 -22.34 1.32
CA VAL A 34 22.58 -22.08 1.65
C VAL A 34 22.42 -22.41 3.13
N ARG A 35 22.61 -21.40 3.98
CA ARG A 35 22.21 -21.48 5.38
C ARG A 35 20.69 -21.52 5.40
N THR A 36 20.13 -22.70 5.63
CA THR A 36 18.74 -22.84 6.06
C THR A 36 18.65 -22.25 7.46
N PHE A 37 18.36 -20.95 7.53
CA PHE A 37 17.99 -20.33 8.79
C PHE A 37 16.68 -20.99 9.22
N ALA A 38 16.74 -21.83 10.25
CA ALA A 38 15.56 -22.19 11.00
C ALA A 38 14.94 -20.86 11.48
N THR A 39 13.84 -20.46 10.85
CA THR A 39 13.14 -19.23 11.19
C THR A 39 12.52 -19.43 12.56
N GLU A 40 13.26 -19.06 13.60
CA GLU A 40 12.68 -18.72 14.89
C GLU A 40 11.52 -17.75 14.62
N LYS A 41 10.37 -18.01 15.24
CA LYS A 41 9.11 -17.34 14.94
C LYS A 41 9.19 -15.85 15.32
N LYS A 42 9.78 -15.06 14.43
CA LYS A 42 10.04 -13.64 14.62
C LYS A 42 8.69 -12.91 14.66
N PRO A 43 8.45 -12.04 15.65
CA PRO A 43 7.26 -11.19 15.63
C PRO A 43 7.25 -10.35 14.34
N MET A 44 6.05 -10.14 13.79
CA MET A 44 5.85 -9.39 12.55
C MET A 44 6.52 -8.01 12.61
N ASP A 45 7.11 -7.57 11.49
CA ASP A 45 7.75 -6.25 11.41
C ASP A 45 6.71 -5.11 11.31
N TRP A 46 7.04 -3.95 11.88
CA TRP A 46 6.16 -2.78 11.86
C TRP A 46 5.85 -2.29 10.44
N GLN A 47 6.80 -2.38 9.50
CA GLN A 47 6.52 -1.98 8.11
C GLN A 47 5.45 -2.89 7.49
N THR A 48 5.60 -4.21 7.67
CA THR A 48 4.64 -5.21 7.21
C THR A 48 3.28 -5.04 7.86
N PHE A 49 3.23 -4.69 9.14
CA PHE A 49 1.98 -4.39 9.83
C PHE A 49 1.22 -3.22 9.18
N PHE A 50 1.91 -2.11 8.90
CA PHE A 50 1.27 -0.94 8.28
C PHE A 50 0.85 -1.20 6.83
N THR A 51 1.59 -2.00 6.06
CA THR A 51 1.16 -2.38 4.70
C THR A 51 -0.09 -3.26 4.75
N LEU A 52 -0.17 -4.21 5.68
CA LEU A 52 -1.37 -5.03 5.90
C LEU A 52 -2.58 -4.18 6.30
N ARG A 53 -2.41 -3.22 7.22
CA ARG A 53 -3.47 -2.30 7.63
C ARG A 53 -3.96 -1.41 6.48
N LYS A 54 -3.05 -0.88 5.64
CA LYS A 54 -3.44 -0.16 4.41
C LYS A 54 -4.21 -1.04 3.45
N SER A 55 -3.78 -2.30 3.29
CA SER A 55 -4.47 -3.24 2.41
C SER A 55 -5.90 -3.44 2.88
N ARG A 56 -6.13 -3.69 4.19
CA ARG A 56 -7.47 -3.82 4.77
C ARG A 56 -8.37 -2.62 4.46
N LYS A 57 -7.88 -1.40 4.69
CA LYS A 57 -8.63 -0.17 4.41
C LYS A 57 -9.00 -0.01 2.92
N ARG A 58 -8.16 -0.50 2.00
CA ARG A 58 -8.48 -0.51 0.57
C ARG A 58 -9.62 -1.46 0.21
N TYR A 59 -9.77 -2.59 0.91
CA TYR A 59 -10.94 -3.46 0.71
C TYR A 59 -12.21 -2.84 1.28
N GLU A 60 -12.12 -2.15 2.41
CA GLU A 60 -13.25 -1.42 3.00
C GLU A 60 -13.71 -0.28 2.08
N LEU A 61 -12.78 0.50 1.51
CA LEU A 61 -13.08 1.58 0.56
C LEU A 61 -13.43 1.09 -0.86
N GLY A 62 -12.95 -0.09 -1.25
CA GLY A 62 -13.03 -0.61 -2.61
C GLY A 62 -14.34 -1.34 -2.95
N THR A 63 -15.36 -1.24 -2.10
CA THR A 63 -16.65 -1.88 -2.35
C THR A 63 -17.53 -0.95 -3.19
N GLY A 64 -17.58 -1.21 -4.51
CA GLY A 64 -18.35 -0.36 -5.42
C GLY A 64 -18.74 -1.02 -6.74
N ILE A 65 -20.06 -1.05 -6.94
CA ILE A 65 -20.86 -1.28 -8.17
C ILE A 65 -20.83 -2.71 -8.74
N VAL A 66 -21.84 -3.48 -8.35
CA VAL A 66 -22.28 -4.65 -9.13
C VAL A 66 -23.23 -4.13 -10.20
N SER A 67 -22.79 -4.10 -11.46
CA SER A 67 -23.65 -3.71 -12.58
C SER A 67 -24.68 -4.81 -12.85
N ALA A 68 -25.93 -4.59 -12.45
CA ALA A 68 -27.06 -5.41 -12.88
C ALA A 68 -27.50 -4.97 -14.29
N LYS A 69 -27.85 -5.92 -15.16
CA LYS A 69 -28.49 -5.62 -16.46
C LYS A 69 -29.97 -5.30 -16.21
N PHE A 70 -30.48 -4.25 -16.83
CA PHE A 70 -31.82 -3.72 -16.55
C PHE A 70 -32.61 -3.51 -17.84
N ASP A 71 -33.91 -3.84 -17.82
CA ASP A 71 -34.85 -3.64 -18.94
C ASP A 71 -35.96 -2.65 -18.53
N PRO A 72 -36.01 -1.43 -19.10
CA PRO A 72 -36.82 -0.32 -18.60
C PRO A 72 -38.28 -0.28 -19.09
N THR A 73 -38.78 -1.33 -19.76
CA THR A 73 -40.10 -1.29 -20.43
C THR A 73 -41.27 -1.83 -19.61
N GLU A 74 -41.03 -2.43 -18.45
CA GLU A 74 -42.11 -3.02 -17.64
C GLU A 74 -42.59 -2.06 -16.54
N MET A 75 -43.91 -1.82 -16.51
CA MET A 75 -44.54 -1.11 -15.40
C MET A 75 -44.46 -1.95 -14.14
N ILE A 76 -43.84 -1.39 -13.09
CA ILE A 76 -43.60 -2.08 -11.82
C ILE A 76 -44.62 -1.58 -10.79
N PHE A 77 -45.47 -2.50 -10.31
CA PHE A 77 -46.46 -2.27 -9.24
C PHE A 77 -47.46 -1.11 -9.44
N GLY A 78 -47.71 -0.68 -10.68
CA GLY A 78 -48.66 0.41 -10.98
C GLY A 78 -48.16 1.82 -10.61
N ILE A 79 -46.86 1.94 -10.32
CA ILE A 79 -46.17 3.21 -10.07
C ILE A 79 -45.50 3.64 -11.38
N ASP A 80 -45.42 4.95 -11.63
CA ASP A 80 -44.63 5.49 -12.75
C ASP A 80 -43.20 4.91 -12.72
N PRO A 81 -42.72 4.28 -13.81
CA PRO A 81 -41.40 3.68 -13.89
C PRO A 81 -40.28 4.58 -13.35
N LEU A 82 -40.36 5.89 -13.58
CA LEU A 82 -39.34 6.84 -13.11
C LEU A 82 -39.19 6.83 -11.58
N PHE A 83 -40.30 6.83 -10.85
CA PHE A 83 -40.29 6.83 -9.39
C PHE A 83 -39.92 5.46 -8.81
N ALA A 84 -40.41 4.38 -9.43
CA ALA A 84 -40.06 3.02 -9.04
C ALA A 84 -38.54 2.82 -9.09
N TYR A 85 -37.88 3.25 -10.18
CA TYR A 85 -36.43 3.14 -10.34
C TYR A 85 -35.65 4.05 -9.40
N ALA A 86 -36.14 5.26 -9.12
CA ALA A 86 -35.48 6.14 -8.16
C ALA A 86 -35.43 5.52 -6.76
N ILE A 87 -36.54 4.92 -6.32
CA ILE A 87 -36.61 4.22 -5.02
C ILE A 87 -35.71 3.00 -5.05
N GLU A 88 -35.76 2.19 -6.11
CA GLU A 88 -34.94 0.99 -6.26
C GLU A 88 -33.44 1.32 -6.22
N MET A 89 -32.99 2.35 -6.93
CA MET A 89 -31.58 2.77 -6.93
C MET A 89 -31.11 3.22 -5.55
N ILE A 90 -31.95 3.92 -4.80
CA ILE A 90 -31.63 4.31 -3.41
C ILE A 90 -31.54 3.06 -2.52
N LEU A 91 -32.47 2.12 -2.65
CA LEU A 91 -32.48 0.88 -1.88
C LEU A 91 -31.26 0.00 -2.20
N ILE A 92 -30.97 -0.22 -3.49
CA ILE A 92 -29.81 -0.98 -3.94
C ILE A 92 -28.52 -0.26 -3.55
N GLY A 93 -28.46 1.07 -3.66
CA GLY A 93 -27.30 1.87 -3.25
C GLY A 93 -27.02 1.74 -1.75
N ALA A 94 -28.05 1.91 -0.92
CA ALA A 94 -27.95 1.73 0.53
C ALA A 94 -27.57 0.30 0.90
N LEU A 95 -28.21 -0.70 0.27
CA LEU A 95 -27.93 -2.11 0.49
C LEU A 95 -26.50 -2.47 0.07
N SER A 96 -26.03 -1.97 -1.07
CA SER A 96 -24.67 -2.19 -1.58
C SER A 96 -23.63 -1.56 -0.66
N PHE A 97 -23.90 -0.35 -0.15
CA PHE A 97 -23.01 0.31 0.81
C PHE A 97 -22.88 -0.49 2.11
N VAL A 98 -23.99 -0.97 2.66
CA VAL A 98 -23.99 -1.78 3.89
C VAL A 98 -23.32 -3.14 3.65
N ALA A 99 -23.69 -3.83 2.56
CA ALA A 99 -23.12 -5.12 2.18
C ALA A 99 -21.62 -5.04 1.93
N GLY A 100 -21.15 -3.98 1.26
CA GLY A 100 -19.73 -3.74 1.02
C GLY A 100 -18.93 -3.66 2.32
N ASN A 101 -19.33 -2.77 3.22
CA ASN A 101 -18.63 -2.57 4.50
C ASN A 101 -18.67 -3.83 5.39
N LEU A 102 -19.79 -4.57 5.38
CA LEU A 102 -19.95 -5.79 6.18
C LEU A 102 -19.10 -6.95 5.64
N VAL A 103 -18.99 -7.10 4.31
CA VAL A 103 -18.29 -8.23 3.68
C VAL A 103 -16.80 -7.97 3.48
N ALA A 104 -16.35 -6.71 3.40
CA ALA A 104 -14.96 -6.37 3.13
C ALA A 104 -13.97 -6.91 4.18
N THR A 105 -14.28 -6.76 5.47
CA THR A 105 -13.40 -7.24 6.57
C THR A 105 -13.24 -8.76 6.58
N PRO A 106 -14.33 -9.57 6.58
CA PRO A 106 -14.18 -11.03 6.56
C PRO A 106 -13.53 -11.52 5.26
N LEU A 107 -13.85 -10.91 4.11
CA LEU A 107 -13.20 -11.25 2.83
C LEU A 107 -11.68 -11.01 2.91
N TRP A 108 -11.26 -9.87 3.45
CA TRP A 108 -9.84 -9.59 3.64
C TRP A 108 -9.15 -10.64 4.51
N ARG A 109 -9.80 -11.08 5.60
CA ARG A 109 -9.27 -12.11 6.51
C ARG A 109 -9.17 -13.48 5.83
N VAL A 110 -10.20 -13.92 5.09
CA VAL A 110 -10.19 -15.22 4.40
C VAL A 110 -9.06 -15.31 3.37
N LEU A 111 -8.72 -14.20 2.70
CA LEU A 111 -7.64 -14.14 1.71
C LEU A 111 -6.23 -14.21 2.32
N ARG A 112 -6.06 -14.18 3.65
CA ARG A 112 -4.74 -14.22 4.32
C ARG A 112 -4.57 -15.47 5.17
N SER A 113 -3.32 -15.88 5.34
CA SER A 113 -2.98 -17.01 6.22
C SER A 113 -3.39 -16.72 7.66
N SER A 114 -3.98 -17.72 8.32
CA SER A 114 -4.42 -17.64 9.71
C SER A 114 -3.28 -17.32 10.68
N GLN A 115 -2.04 -17.70 10.37
CA GLN A 115 -0.87 -17.36 11.15
C GLN A 115 -0.57 -15.85 11.08
N THR A 116 -0.59 -15.27 9.89
CA THR A 116 -0.36 -13.84 9.67
C THR A 116 -1.43 -13.00 10.37
N LEU A 117 -2.68 -13.47 10.40
CA LEU A 117 -3.76 -12.78 11.11
C LEU A 117 -3.55 -12.76 12.63
N LYS A 118 -3.13 -13.88 13.23
CA LYS A 118 -2.82 -13.93 14.68
C LYS A 118 -1.71 -12.95 15.05
N GLU A 119 -0.67 -12.88 14.24
CA GLU A 119 0.44 -11.95 14.43
C GLU A 119 0.00 -10.49 14.21
N PHE A 120 -0.86 -10.24 13.22
CA PHE A 120 -1.44 -8.93 12.96
C PHE A 120 -2.32 -8.44 14.13
N ASP A 121 -3.20 -9.29 14.66
CA ASP A 121 -4.08 -8.94 15.78
C ASP A 121 -3.26 -8.66 17.06
N ALA A 122 -2.19 -9.44 17.30
CA ALA A 122 -1.27 -9.18 18.40
C ALA A 122 -0.59 -7.80 18.27
N MET A 123 -0.10 -7.43 17.08
CA MET A 123 0.48 -6.11 16.83
C MET A 123 -0.56 -4.99 16.91
N GLU A 124 -1.79 -5.22 16.43
CA GLU A 124 -2.86 -4.24 16.48
C GLU A 124 -3.21 -3.88 17.94
N THR A 125 -3.30 -4.87 18.83
CA THR A 125 -3.50 -4.58 20.26
C THR A 125 -2.34 -3.81 20.88
N GLN A 126 -1.09 -4.13 20.52
CA GLN A 126 0.09 -3.39 20.99
C GLN A 126 0.09 -1.94 20.48
N PHE A 127 -0.26 -1.74 19.22
CA PHE A 127 -0.40 -0.44 18.59
C PHE A 127 -1.48 0.40 19.29
N LEU A 128 -2.67 -0.16 19.53
CA LEU A 128 -3.76 0.53 20.23
C LEU A 128 -3.41 0.85 21.69
N LYS A 129 -2.73 -0.06 22.40
CA LYS A 129 -2.22 0.18 23.77
C LYS A 129 -1.23 1.33 23.79
N ARG A 130 -0.32 1.39 22.81
CA ARG A 130 0.63 2.49 22.68
C ARG A 130 -0.11 3.80 22.37
N LEU A 131 -1.01 3.81 21.40
CA LEU A 131 -1.80 5.01 21.09
C LEU A 131 -2.53 5.54 22.30
N LYS A 132 -3.20 4.66 23.06
CA LYS A 132 -3.90 5.04 24.29
C LYS A 132 -2.97 5.65 25.34
N LYS A 133 -1.73 5.16 25.45
CA LYS A 133 -0.75 5.63 26.44
C LYS A 133 -0.10 6.97 26.07
N TYR A 134 0.28 7.14 24.81
CA TYR A 134 1.10 8.28 24.38
C TYR A 134 0.29 9.43 23.79
N ARG A 135 -0.98 9.22 23.41
CA ARG A 135 -1.83 10.33 22.97
C ARG A 135 -2.48 11.04 24.15
N PRO A 136 -2.43 12.39 24.20
CA PRO A 136 -3.21 13.17 25.15
C PRO A 136 -4.69 12.78 25.06
N SER A 137 -5.30 12.51 26.22
CA SER A 137 -6.72 12.15 26.35
C SER A 137 -7.66 13.35 26.36
N ASP A 138 -7.16 14.56 26.10
CA ASP A 138 -7.94 15.79 26.22
C ASP A 138 -8.71 16.11 24.94
N TYR A 139 -9.71 15.26 24.67
CA TYR A 139 -10.71 15.45 23.62
C TYR A 139 -11.77 16.52 23.99
N ALA A 140 -11.76 17.01 25.24
CA ALA A 140 -12.83 17.86 25.79
C ALA A 140 -12.52 19.38 25.79
N SER A 141 -11.28 19.80 25.53
CA SER A 141 -10.86 21.21 25.71
C SER A 141 -10.35 21.91 24.45
N VAL A 142 -10.28 21.23 23.30
CA VAL A 142 -9.84 21.83 22.04
C VAL A 142 -11.06 22.27 21.23
N GLY A 143 -11.36 23.56 21.32
CA GLY A 143 -12.53 24.19 20.72
C GLY A 143 -12.61 24.03 19.19
N ALA A 144 -13.85 24.09 18.70
CA ALA A 144 -14.26 23.94 17.30
C ALA A 144 -13.79 25.06 16.34
N GLY A 145 -12.65 25.71 16.63
CA GLY A 145 -12.24 26.97 16.03
C GLY A 145 -11.24 26.89 14.87
N ASP A 146 -10.45 25.82 14.77
CA ASP A 146 -9.49 25.64 13.67
C ASP A 146 -9.64 24.25 13.08
N ASN A 147 -9.32 24.08 11.79
CA ASN A 147 -9.35 22.82 11.03
C ASN A 147 -8.32 21.77 11.52
N VAL A 148 -8.18 21.62 12.84
CA VAL A 148 -7.14 20.89 13.56
C VAL A 148 -7.71 19.56 14.07
N GLY A 149 -7.51 18.53 13.27
CA GLY A 149 -6.77 17.34 13.70
C GLY A 149 -7.33 16.38 14.77
N TYR A 150 -8.55 16.53 15.28
CA TYR A 150 -8.96 15.83 16.53
C TYR A 150 -9.93 14.64 16.43
N LEU A 151 -10.22 14.08 15.25
CA LEU A 151 -11.07 12.88 15.12
C LEU A 151 -10.29 11.56 14.97
N ASP A 152 -8.98 11.56 15.21
CA ASP A 152 -8.14 10.38 14.98
C ASP A 152 -8.07 9.47 16.22
N TYR A 153 -9.20 9.02 16.77
CA TYR A 153 -9.23 8.18 17.97
C TYR A 153 -8.54 6.81 17.76
N PHE A 154 -8.60 6.27 16.54
CA PHE A 154 -8.11 4.92 16.22
C PHE A 154 -6.76 4.87 15.48
N GLY A 155 -6.09 6.01 15.27
CA GLY A 155 -4.86 6.05 14.46
C GLY A 155 -5.11 5.80 12.97
N GLU A 156 -6.23 6.31 12.45
CA GLU A 156 -6.58 6.32 11.04
C GLU A 156 -5.56 7.07 10.18
N ARG A 157 -4.98 8.16 10.69
CA ARG A 157 -3.99 8.95 9.95
C ARG A 157 -2.59 8.34 9.95
N ILE A 158 -2.32 7.36 10.81
CA ILE A 158 -1.01 6.73 10.95
C ILE A 158 -0.91 5.61 9.91
N GLN A 159 -0.17 5.89 8.84
CA GLN A 159 -0.05 4.99 7.70
C GLN A 159 1.36 4.40 7.55
N SER A 160 2.35 4.91 8.27
CA SER A 160 3.73 4.46 8.15
C SER A 160 4.45 4.46 9.49
N VAL A 161 5.60 3.77 9.54
CA VAL A 161 6.48 3.79 10.71
C VAL A 161 7.01 5.19 11.00
N LYS A 162 7.18 6.04 9.97
CA LYS A 162 7.60 7.44 10.17
C LYS A 162 6.54 8.19 10.98
N ASP A 163 5.28 8.12 10.56
CA ASP A 163 4.16 8.77 11.25
C ASP A 163 3.97 8.22 12.67
N TYR A 164 4.26 6.94 12.85
CA TYR A 164 4.18 6.25 14.14
C TYR A 164 5.26 6.66 15.15
N ARG A 165 6.45 7.08 14.68
CA ARG A 165 7.58 7.48 15.55
C ARG A 165 7.53 8.96 15.94
N VAL A 166 6.88 9.79 15.14
CA VAL A 166 6.82 11.25 15.32
C VAL A 166 5.86 11.65 16.47
N LYS A 167 5.01 10.73 16.93
CA LYS A 167 3.97 10.97 17.94
C LYS A 167 4.12 10.11 19.19
#